data_AF-A0A2U1PFX2-F1
#
_entry.id   AF-A0A2U1PFX2-F1
#
_cell.length_a   1.000
_cell.length_b   1.000
_cell.length_c   1.000
_cell.angle_alpha   90.00
_cell.angle_beta   90.00
_cell.angle_gamma   90.00
#
_symmetry.space_group_name_H-M   'P 1'
#
loop_
_entity.id
_entity.type
_entity.pdbx_description
1 polymer ?
#
loop_
_entity_poly.entity_id
_entity_poly.type
_entity_poly.pdbx_seq_one_letter_code
_entity_poly.pdbx_strand_id
1 'polypeptide(L)'
;MDDKMGDAEFDFTPFLEAVKMRLNDDIPNNTIITTVKPTRTNCLAEESYITWTDGRVVQNMVLRLRNVECGEIEIKLRWIDVPGPRRK
;
A
#
# COMPACT_ATOMS: atom_id res chain seq x y z
N MET A 1 -18.11 -12.67 23.65
CA MET A 1 -18.28 -12.90 22.20
C MET A 1 -18.17 -11.51 21.61
N ASP A 2 -17.16 -11.26 20.79
CA ASP A 2 -16.83 -9.90 20.36
C ASP A 2 -17.60 -9.55 19.08
N ASP A 3 -18.08 -8.31 19.01
CA ASP A 3 -18.86 -7.81 17.88
C ASP A 3 -17.96 -7.53 16.67
N LYS A 4 -18.48 -7.83 15.47
CA LYS A 4 -17.78 -7.52 14.21
C LYS A 4 -17.91 -6.04 13.89
N MET A 5 -16.78 -5.36 13.71
CA MET A 5 -16.70 -3.93 13.40
C MET A 5 -16.33 -3.65 11.93
N GLY A 6 -16.73 -4.55 11.01
CA GLY A 6 -16.50 -4.42 9.57
C GLY A 6 -15.22 -5.08 9.04
N ASP A 7 -15.07 -5.10 7.71
CA ASP A 7 -13.91 -5.66 7.00
C ASP A 7 -13.54 -4.84 5.76
N ALA A 8 -12.28 -4.93 5.33
CA ALA A 8 -11.78 -4.33 4.09
C ALA A 8 -10.65 -5.18 3.50
N GLU A 9 -10.52 -5.12 2.17
CA GLU A 9 -9.46 -5.79 1.42
C GLU A 9 -8.88 -4.85 0.36
N PHE A 10 -7.63 -5.08 -0.02
CA PHE A 10 -6.93 -4.34 -1.06
C PHE A 10 -6.02 -5.28 -1.86
N ASP A 11 -5.77 -4.92 -3.13
CA ASP A 11 -4.85 -5.66 -3.99
C ASP A 11 -3.40 -5.21 -3.73
N PHE A 12 -2.54 -6.17 -3.39
CA PHE A 12 -1.12 -5.94 -3.14
C PHE A 12 -0.27 -5.96 -4.43
N THR A 13 -0.84 -6.41 -5.55
CA THR A 13 -0.12 -6.56 -6.83
C THR A 13 0.53 -5.26 -7.31
N PRO A 14 -0.15 -4.09 -7.32
CA PRO A 14 0.45 -2.83 -7.77
C PRO A 14 1.65 -2.41 -6.92
N PHE A 15 1.59 -2.66 -5.61
CA PHE A 15 2.69 -2.38 -4.70
C PHE A 15 3.91 -3.26 -5.00
N LEU A 16 3.67 -4.56 -5.21
CA LEU A 16 4.74 -5.50 -5.51
C LEU A 16 5.39 -5.24 -6.88
N GLU A 17 4.62 -4.81 -7.87
CA GLU A 17 5.15 -4.37 -9.16
C GLU A 17 6.06 -3.16 -9.03
N ALA A 18 5.65 -2.15 -8.26
CA ALA A 18 6.48 -0.98 -7.96
C ALA A 18 7.80 -1.35 -7.27
N VAL A 19 7.78 -2.31 -6.35
CA VAL A 19 9.00 -2.85 -5.71
C VAL A 19 9.92 -3.54 -6.74
N LYS A 20 9.34 -4.29 -7.67
CA LYS A 20 10.11 -5.03 -8.70
C LYS A 20 10.73 -4.13 -9.76
N MET A 21 10.28 -2.88 -9.92
CA MET A 21 10.86 -1.93 -10.88
C MET A 21 12.33 -1.57 -10.56
N ARG A 22 12.87 -1.99 -9.40
CA ARG A 22 14.27 -1.74 -8.98
C ARG A 22 14.66 -0.29 -9.19
N LEU A 23 13.86 0.61 -8.64
CA LEU A 23 14.09 2.03 -8.67
C LEU A 23 15.39 2.35 -7.93
N ASN A 24 16.16 3.29 -8.48
CA ASN A 24 17.49 3.67 -7.97
C ASN A 24 17.36 4.91 -7.07
N ASP A 25 18.41 5.19 -6.30
CA ASP A 25 18.51 6.39 -5.45
C ASP A 25 18.53 7.71 -6.25
N ASP A 26 18.69 7.65 -7.57
CA ASP A 26 18.62 8.81 -8.47
C ASP A 26 17.19 9.36 -8.65
N ILE A 27 16.17 8.62 -8.19
CA ILE A 27 14.78 9.04 -8.31
C ILE A 27 14.44 10.05 -7.20
N PRO A 28 13.86 11.21 -7.56
CA PRO A 28 13.46 12.21 -6.58
C PRO A 28 12.53 11.63 -5.50
N ASN A 29 12.69 12.13 -4.29
CA ASN A 29 11.80 11.78 -3.19
C ASN A 29 10.34 12.13 -3.53
N ASN A 30 9.40 11.33 -3.05
CA ASN A 30 7.96 11.48 -3.29
C ASN A 30 7.53 11.32 -4.75
N THR A 31 8.34 10.66 -5.58
CA THR A 31 7.93 10.32 -6.95
C THR A 31 6.77 9.33 -6.91
N ILE A 32 5.65 9.65 -7.55
CA ILE A 32 4.51 8.73 -7.70
C ILE A 32 4.84 7.69 -8.77
N ILE A 33 4.92 6.43 -8.38
CA ILE A 33 5.18 5.29 -9.25
C ILE A 33 3.86 4.80 -9.86
N THR A 34 2.82 4.72 -9.04
CA THR A 34 1.51 4.20 -9.45
C THR A 34 0.42 4.80 -8.57
N THR A 35 -0.74 5.07 -9.15
CA THR A 35 -1.93 5.53 -8.44
C THR A 35 -3.03 4.48 -8.55
N VAL A 36 -3.58 4.06 -7.43
CA VAL A 36 -4.74 3.17 -7.36
C VAL A 36 -5.96 3.99 -6.98
N LYS A 37 -6.94 4.06 -7.89
CA LYS A 37 -8.15 4.86 -7.68
C LYS A 37 -9.23 4.10 -6.92
N PRO A 38 -10.10 4.77 -6.15
CA PRO A 38 -11.33 4.18 -5.64
C PRO A 38 -12.20 3.64 -6.77
N THR A 39 -12.71 2.43 -6.59
CA THR A 39 -13.67 1.82 -7.51
C THR A 39 -14.81 1.20 -6.72
N ARG A 40 -15.88 0.79 -7.41
CA ARG A 40 -16.98 0.05 -6.78
C ARG A 40 -16.60 -1.35 -6.32
N THR A 41 -15.42 -1.84 -6.72
CA THR A 41 -14.96 -3.21 -6.47
C THR A 41 -13.81 -3.27 -5.45
N ASN A 42 -13.23 -2.13 -5.06
CA ASN A 42 -12.20 -2.07 -4.02
C ASN A 42 -12.73 -1.33 -2.78
N CYS A 43 -11.93 -1.37 -1.71
CA CYS A 43 -12.30 -0.73 -0.44
C CYS A 43 -11.63 0.63 -0.24
N LEU A 44 -11.06 1.26 -1.28
CA LEU A 44 -10.38 2.56 -1.13
C LEU A 44 -11.40 3.68 -0.94
N ALA A 45 -11.23 4.48 0.11
CA ALA A 45 -12.02 5.69 0.35
C ALA A 45 -11.51 6.88 -0.49
N GLU A 46 -10.21 6.92 -0.77
CA GLU A 46 -9.53 7.94 -1.57
C GLU A 46 -8.45 7.33 -2.48
N GLU A 47 -7.87 8.13 -3.37
CA GLU A 47 -6.77 7.68 -4.22
C GLU A 47 -5.56 7.25 -3.38
N SER A 48 -5.07 6.05 -3.63
CA SER A 48 -3.85 5.54 -3.01
C SER A 48 -2.66 5.78 -3.94
N TYR A 49 -1.60 6.38 -3.40
CA TYR A 49 -0.37 6.64 -4.12
C TYR A 49 0.73 5.69 -3.66
N ILE A 50 1.30 4.96 -4.61
CA ILE A 50 2.54 4.21 -4.42
C ILE A 50 3.67 5.12 -4.83
N THR A 51 4.57 5.40 -3.89
CA THR A 51 5.61 6.43 -4.00
C THR A 51 6.98 5.84 -3.75
N TRP A 52 7.99 6.39 -4.42
CA TRP A 52 9.38 6.23 -4.03
C TRP A 52 9.68 7.28 -2.95
N THR A 53 9.98 6.83 -1.73
CA THR A 53 10.29 7.71 -0.62
C THR A 53 11.42 7.14 0.22
N ASP A 54 12.45 7.95 0.46
CA ASP A 54 13.62 7.60 1.27
C ASP A 54 14.30 6.28 0.82
N GLY A 55 14.46 6.11 -0.50
CA GLY A 55 15.08 4.92 -1.10
C GLY A 55 14.23 3.65 -1.04
N ARG A 56 12.91 3.78 -0.81
CA ARG A 56 11.99 2.63 -0.66
C ARG A 56 10.63 2.89 -1.30
N VAL A 57 9.91 1.81 -1.57
CA VAL A 57 8.51 1.88 -2.00
C VAL A 57 7.59 2.01 -0.78
N VAL A 58 6.74 3.03 -0.81
CA VAL A 58 5.78 3.37 0.23
C VAL A 58 4.40 3.56 -0.38
N GLN A 59 3.36 3.03 0.26
CA GLN A 59 1.97 3.24 -0.16
C GLN A 59 1.10 3.60 1.05
N ASN A 60 0.36 4.69 0.95
CA ASN A 60 -0.67 5.06 1.93
C ASN A 60 -2.04 4.73 1.34
N MET A 61 -2.95 4.21 2.16
CA MET A 61 -4.31 3.86 1.77
C MET A 61 -5.28 4.22 2.91
N VAL A 62 -6.42 4.79 2.56
CA VAL A 62 -7.58 4.85 3.45
C VAL A 62 -8.58 3.83 2.93
N LEU A 63 -8.92 2.86 3.78
CA LEU A 63 -9.85 1.78 3.46
C LEU A 63 -11.19 2.04 4.15
N ARG A 64 -12.27 2.09 3.37
CA ARG A 64 -13.64 2.12 3.88
C ARG A 64 -14.09 0.71 4.24
N LEU A 65 -14.56 0.54 5.47
CA LEU A 65 -15.06 -0.74 5.97
C LEU A 65 -16.39 -1.09 5.31
N ARG A 66 -16.54 -2.37 5.01
CA ARG A 66 -17.78 -3.01 4.56
C ARG A 66 -18.45 -3.70 5.75
N ASN A 67 -19.73 -4.04 5.58
CA ASN A 67 -20.52 -4.79 6.56
C ASN A 67 -20.62 -4.09 7.94
N VAL A 68 -20.53 -2.76 7.94
CA VAL A 68 -20.69 -1.88 9.11
C VAL A 68 -21.31 -0.56 8.66
N GLU A 69 -21.95 0.17 9.56
CA GLU A 69 -22.63 1.45 9.24
C GLU A 69 -21.64 2.57 8.89
N CYS A 70 -20.49 2.58 9.56
CA CYS A 70 -19.45 3.56 9.37
C CYS A 70 -18.09 3.02 9.81
N GLY A 71 -17.02 3.63 9.31
CA GLY A 71 -15.66 3.33 9.71
C GLY A 71 -14.70 3.30 8.53
N GLU A 72 -13.54 3.90 8.73
CA GLU A 72 -12.44 3.93 7.79
C GLU A 72 -11.14 3.58 8.54
N ILE A 73 -10.21 2.94 7.86
CA ILE A 73 -8.90 2.56 8.40
C ILE A 73 -7.82 3.14 7.49
N GLU A 74 -6.93 3.94 8.06
CA GLU A 74 -5.73 4.39 7.38
C GLU A 74 -4.58 3.39 7.62
N ILE A 75 -3.96 2.93 6.53
CA ILE A 75 -2.83 2.00 6.56
C ILE A 75 -1.67 2.50 5.69
N LYS A 76 -0.45 2.17 6.10
CA LYS A 76 0.78 2.49 5.38
C LYS A 76 1.63 1.25 5.16
N LEU A 77 1.89 0.92 3.90
CA LEU A 77 2.82 -0.13 3.49
C LEU A 77 4.20 0.45 3.25
N ARG A 78 5.23 -0.30 3.68
CA ARG A 78 6.64 -0.02 3.39
C ARG A 78 7.36 -1.31 3.08
N TRP A 79 8.12 -1.31 2.00
CA TRP A 79 8.98 -2.45 1.68
C TRP A 79 10.24 -2.44 2.56
N ILE A 80 10.66 -3.63 3.01
CA ILE A 80 11.89 -3.84 3.77
C ILE A 80 12.63 -5.01 3.13
N ASP A 81 13.83 -4.75 2.62
CA ASP A 81 14.71 -5.81 2.16
C ASP A 81 15.33 -6.54 3.35
N VAL A 82 15.09 -7.84 3.44
CA VAL A 82 15.73 -8.71 4.43
C VAL A 82 17.07 -9.19 3.84
N PRO A 83 18.23 -8.80 4.38
CA PRO A 83 19.50 -9.29 3.89
C PRO A 83 19.57 -10.81 4.09
N GLY A 84 19.71 -11.55 3.00
CA GLY A 84 19.85 -13.02 3.04
C GLY A 84 21.13 -13.45 3.76
N PRO A 85 21.17 -14.68 4.32
CA PRO A 85 22.42 -15.22 4.87
C PRO A 85 23.46 -15.27 3.75
N ARG A 86 24.60 -14.60 3.95
CA ARG A 86 25.78 -14.77 3.10
C ARG A 86 26.17 -16.26 3.19
N ARG A 87 25.84 -17.05 2.16
CA ARG A 87 26.42 -18.38 2.00
C ARG A 87 27.92 -18.18 1.84
N LYS A 88 28.68 -18.60 2.85
CA LYS A 88 30.14 -18.78 2.77
C LYS A 88 30.45 -19.92 1.81
#